data_AF-A0A5A9PTM2-F1
#
_entry.id   AF-A0A5A9PTM2-F1
#
_cell.length_a   1.000
_cell.length_b   1.000
_cell.length_c   1.000
_cell.angle_alpha   90.00
_cell.angle_beta   90.00
_cell.angle_gamma   90.00
#
_symmetry.space_group_name_H-M   'P 1'
#
loop_
_entity.id
_entity.type
_entity.pdbx_description
1 polymer ?
#
loop_
_entity_poly.entity_id
_entity_poly.type
_entity_poly.pdbx_seq_one_letter_code
_entity_poly.pdbx_strand_id
1 'polypeptide(L)'
;MDRMGASCPSPSTHTDSVRVAIEALSVSTELVEEELKPYLDTVLTVAIERKKGIAEQMADSGILPVLAQILRRKSTLTTPTVRLVAELARYPPMKEQCFDTGIVSALVTLLLNQDQDLLLHVNQAIARICYESNLQQERFLKLGAVPRLASVLLLHSGNEALRSSCLLALCNLANMGEEDGSMLAWDEGAHFSEGERVFRGTSRYSFGFSSVVTMVRLKQTNGQYSVTVEVLQRCSTLLWGANNGRQAGHRSPNLTHLGSCPKLYKVIKCSVKNIPRYRSLRATVFHSLL
;
A
#
# COMPACT_ATOMS: atom_id res chain seq x y z
N MET A 1 38.15 -19.99 -36.05
CA MET A 1 37.02 -19.05 -35.87
C MET A 1 35.98 -19.75 -35.03
N ASP A 2 36.21 -19.78 -33.72
CA ASP A 2 35.32 -20.42 -32.76
C ASP A 2 34.17 -19.48 -32.43
N ARG A 3 32.97 -19.80 -32.92
CA ARG A 3 31.74 -19.16 -32.44
C ARG A 3 31.30 -19.88 -31.18
N MET A 4 31.64 -19.28 -30.05
CA MET A 4 31.12 -19.59 -28.72
C MET A 4 29.61 -19.35 -28.74
N GLY A 5 28.83 -20.43 -28.86
CA GLY A 5 27.38 -20.40 -28.71
C GLY A 5 27.07 -20.27 -27.22
N ALA A 6 26.66 -19.08 -26.79
CA ALA A 6 26.05 -18.89 -25.49
C ALA A 6 24.69 -19.62 -25.48
N SER A 7 24.64 -20.77 -24.81
CA SER A 7 23.40 -21.50 -24.56
C SER A 7 22.52 -20.67 -23.64
N CYS A 8 21.40 -20.14 -24.15
CA CYS A 8 20.33 -19.67 -23.30
C CYS A 8 19.85 -20.84 -22.40
N PRO A 9 19.74 -20.65 -21.08
CA PRO A 9 19.23 -21.70 -20.21
C PRO A 9 17.79 -22.06 -20.61
N SER A 10 17.50 -23.36 -20.73
CA SER A 10 16.18 -23.85 -21.10
C SER A 10 15.15 -23.52 -20.01
N PRO A 11 13.88 -23.23 -20.35
CA PRO A 11 12.84 -22.90 -19.36
C PRO A 11 12.64 -23.95 -18.26
N SER A 12 13.00 -25.21 -18.53
CA SER A 12 12.88 -26.35 -17.61
C SER A 12 13.77 -26.27 -16.39
N THR A 13 15.01 -25.78 -16.52
CA THR A 13 15.98 -25.77 -15.41
C THR A 13 15.60 -24.79 -14.31
N HIS A 14 15.00 -23.65 -14.69
CA HIS A 14 14.54 -22.64 -13.76
C HIS A 14 13.32 -23.09 -12.95
N THR A 15 12.37 -23.80 -13.57
CA THR A 15 11.19 -24.31 -12.86
C THR A 15 11.56 -25.41 -11.88
N ASP A 16 12.50 -26.28 -12.25
CA ASP A 16 12.98 -27.36 -11.38
C ASP A 16 13.73 -26.78 -10.17
N SER A 17 14.56 -25.76 -10.38
CA SER A 17 15.28 -25.07 -9.31
C SER A 17 14.35 -24.43 -8.28
N VAL A 18 13.24 -23.81 -8.71
CA VAL A 18 12.25 -23.20 -7.81
C VAL A 18 11.50 -24.25 -7.02
N ARG A 19 11.12 -25.35 -7.67
CA ARG A 19 10.42 -26.45 -7.00
C ARG A 19 11.27 -27.05 -5.88
N VAL A 20 12.54 -27.31 -6.17
CA VAL A 20 13.51 -27.77 -5.16
C VAL A 20 13.65 -26.76 -4.02
N ALA A 21 13.68 -25.46 -4.32
CA ALA A 21 13.75 -24.42 -3.29
C ALA A 21 12.48 -24.36 -2.41
N ILE A 22 11.30 -24.51 -3.00
CA ILE A 22 10.02 -24.56 -2.26
C ILE A 22 9.99 -25.80 -1.36
N GLU A 23 10.36 -26.96 -1.89
CA GLU A 23 10.40 -28.22 -1.14
C GLU A 23 11.40 -28.11 0.02
N ALA A 24 12.62 -27.63 -0.23
CA ALA A 24 13.64 -27.42 0.78
C ALA A 24 13.12 -26.52 1.91
N LEU A 25 12.55 -25.36 1.58
CA LEU A 25 11.98 -24.45 2.59
C LEU A 25 10.83 -25.11 3.38
N SER A 26 10.01 -25.93 2.73
CA SER A 26 8.80 -26.50 3.36
C SER A 26 9.13 -27.65 4.32
N VAL A 27 10.22 -28.40 4.08
CA VAL A 27 10.66 -29.51 4.94
C VAL A 27 11.66 -29.09 6.02
N SER A 28 12.22 -27.88 5.94
CA SER A 28 13.16 -27.37 6.93
C SER A 28 12.50 -27.19 8.31
N THR A 29 12.88 -28.05 9.25
CA THR A 29 12.50 -27.96 10.66
C THR A 29 13.50 -27.14 11.47
N GLU A 30 14.78 -27.24 11.11
CA GLU A 30 15.87 -26.42 11.65
C GLU A 30 16.02 -25.17 10.80
N LEU A 31 15.65 -24.01 11.36
CA LEU A 31 15.78 -22.73 10.64
C LEU A 31 17.22 -22.20 10.73
N VAL A 32 18.13 -22.87 10.04
CA VAL A 32 19.53 -22.44 9.87
C VAL A 32 19.59 -21.36 8.79
N GLU A 33 19.96 -20.14 9.17
CA GLU A 33 19.79 -18.97 8.30
C GLU A 33 20.60 -19.06 7.00
N GLU A 34 21.83 -19.56 7.09
CA GLU A 34 22.75 -19.66 5.96
C GLU A 34 22.26 -20.67 4.91
N GLU A 35 21.61 -21.75 5.35
CA GLU A 35 21.06 -22.78 4.47
C GLU A 35 19.76 -22.34 3.81
N LEU A 36 18.90 -21.62 4.55
CA LEU A 36 17.60 -21.18 4.04
C LEU A 36 17.69 -19.99 3.09
N LYS A 37 18.68 -19.11 3.29
CA LYS A 37 18.85 -17.89 2.50
C LYS A 37 18.82 -18.11 0.97
N PRO A 38 19.62 -19.01 0.37
CA PRO A 38 19.63 -19.19 -1.09
C PRO A 38 18.28 -19.67 -1.64
N TYR A 39 17.57 -20.55 -0.91
CA TYR A 39 16.25 -21.02 -1.31
C TYR A 39 15.21 -19.90 -1.24
N LEU A 40 15.26 -19.10 -0.18
CA LEU A 40 14.40 -17.93 -0.01
C LEU A 40 14.63 -16.90 -1.13
N ASP A 41 15.89 -16.61 -1.47
CA ASP A 41 16.26 -15.67 -2.53
C ASP A 41 15.79 -16.17 -3.92
N THR A 42 15.89 -17.47 -4.18
CA THR A 42 15.41 -18.10 -5.42
C THR A 42 13.89 -17.99 -5.54
N VAL A 43 13.18 -18.35 -4.47
CA VAL A 43 11.71 -18.27 -4.40
C VAL A 43 11.23 -16.82 -4.53
N LEU A 44 11.87 -15.88 -3.83
CA LEU A 44 11.56 -14.46 -3.90
C LEU A 44 11.76 -13.91 -5.32
N THR A 45 12.85 -14.27 -5.99
CA THR A 45 13.13 -13.84 -7.37
C THR A 45 11.99 -14.25 -8.30
N VAL A 46 11.54 -15.50 -8.20
CA VAL A 46 10.46 -16.01 -9.05
C VAL A 46 9.09 -15.46 -8.68
N ALA A 47 8.83 -15.21 -7.40
CA ALA A 47 7.61 -14.53 -6.96
C ALA A 47 7.51 -13.10 -7.54
N ILE A 48 8.63 -12.36 -7.56
CA ILE A 48 8.72 -11.01 -8.15
C ILE A 48 8.48 -11.04 -9.66
N GLU A 49 9.00 -12.07 -10.35
CA GLU A 49 8.81 -12.26 -11.81
C GLU A 49 7.37 -12.64 -12.20
N ARG A 50 6.51 -12.96 -11.22
CA ARG A 50 5.09 -13.32 -11.43
C ARG A 50 4.88 -14.47 -12.41
N LYS A 51 5.73 -15.50 -12.35
CA LYS A 51 5.57 -16.71 -13.16
C LYS A 51 4.28 -17.43 -12.78
N LYS A 52 3.42 -17.69 -13.77
CA LYS A 52 2.15 -18.42 -13.59
C LYS A 52 2.41 -19.84 -13.04
N GLY A 53 1.51 -20.34 -12.18
CA GLY A 53 1.58 -21.70 -11.64
C GLY A 53 2.46 -21.86 -10.39
N ILE A 54 3.26 -20.85 -10.04
CA ILE A 54 4.14 -20.90 -8.86
C ILE A 54 3.37 -20.60 -7.57
N ALA A 55 2.38 -19.70 -7.64
CA ALA A 55 1.57 -19.35 -6.48
C ALA A 55 0.73 -20.54 -5.99
N GLU A 56 0.18 -21.32 -6.91
CA GLU A 56 -0.55 -22.55 -6.61
C GLU A 56 0.38 -23.59 -5.96
N GLN A 57 1.58 -23.78 -6.54
CA GLN A 57 2.58 -24.69 -5.95
C GLN A 57 2.98 -24.27 -4.53
N MET A 58 3.12 -22.97 -4.25
CA MET A 58 3.45 -22.46 -2.92
C MET A 58 2.30 -22.56 -1.93
N ALA A 59 1.05 -22.45 -2.40
CA ALA A 59 -0.13 -22.66 -1.57
C ALA A 59 -0.25 -24.11 -1.10
N ASP A 60 0.13 -25.06 -1.95
CA ASP A 60 0.06 -26.49 -1.65
C ASP A 60 1.29 -27.02 -0.89
N SER A 61 2.43 -26.33 -0.96
CA SER A 61 3.68 -26.83 -0.38
C SER A 61 3.76 -26.71 1.14
N GLY A 62 2.88 -25.93 1.78
CA GLY A 62 2.99 -25.65 3.22
C GLY A 62 4.17 -24.75 3.58
N ILE A 63 4.60 -23.87 2.66
CA ILE A 63 5.69 -22.92 2.93
C ILE A 63 5.32 -21.85 3.96
N LEU A 64 4.05 -21.42 4.00
CA LEU A 64 3.61 -20.29 4.83
C LEU A 64 3.85 -20.46 6.35
N PRO A 65 3.58 -21.63 6.98
CA PRO A 65 3.98 -21.88 8.37
C PRO A 65 5.46 -21.65 8.65
N VAL A 66 6.35 -22.07 7.73
CA VAL A 66 7.80 -21.89 7.85
C VAL A 66 8.14 -20.41 7.77
N LEU A 67 7.57 -19.68 6.79
CA LEU A 67 7.74 -18.23 6.69
C LEU A 67 7.28 -17.53 7.98
N ALA A 68 6.13 -17.92 8.54
CA ALA A 68 5.64 -17.36 9.79
C ALA A 68 6.62 -17.63 10.96
N GLN A 69 7.24 -18.81 11.01
CA GLN A 69 8.24 -19.13 12.03
C GLN A 69 9.51 -18.29 11.87
N ILE A 70 10.00 -18.09 10.65
CA ILE A 70 11.15 -17.20 10.36
C ILE A 70 10.83 -15.77 10.82
N LEU A 71 9.64 -15.24 10.48
CA LEU A 71 9.21 -13.91 10.90
C LEU A 71 9.15 -13.73 12.42
N ARG A 72 8.75 -14.78 13.16
CA ARG A 72 8.71 -14.75 14.64
C ARG A 72 10.11 -14.77 15.27
N ARG A 73 11.10 -15.41 14.64
CA ARG A 73 12.48 -15.43 15.13
C ARG A 73 13.19 -14.08 15.00
N LYS A 74 12.71 -13.20 14.12
CA LYS A 74 13.24 -11.84 13.90
C LYS A 74 14.76 -11.84 13.62
N SER A 75 15.19 -12.65 12.66
CA SER A 75 16.60 -12.77 12.28
C SER A 75 16.95 -12.04 10.98
N THR A 76 18.15 -12.29 10.42
CA THR A 76 18.60 -11.68 9.15
C THR A 76 17.71 -12.04 7.96
N LEU A 77 16.95 -13.14 8.07
CA LEU A 77 15.98 -13.56 7.07
C LEU A 77 14.64 -12.82 7.14
N THR A 78 14.39 -12.01 8.18
CA THR A 78 13.09 -11.36 8.37
C THR A 78 12.69 -10.51 7.18
N THR A 79 13.56 -9.61 6.74
CA THR A 79 13.29 -8.70 5.61
C THR A 79 13.01 -9.45 4.30
N PRO A 80 13.87 -10.38 3.83
CA PRO A 80 13.56 -11.14 2.61
C PRO A 80 12.31 -12.02 2.76
N THR A 81 12.02 -12.55 3.95
CA THR A 81 10.78 -13.30 4.20
C THR A 81 9.54 -12.41 4.12
N VAL A 82 9.56 -11.21 4.71
CA VAL A 82 8.43 -10.27 4.60
C VAL A 82 8.22 -9.87 3.14
N ARG A 83 9.29 -9.62 2.39
CA ARG A 83 9.21 -9.33 0.94
C ARG A 83 8.55 -10.47 0.18
N LEU A 84 8.95 -11.71 0.47
CA LEU A 84 8.32 -12.88 -0.14
C LEU A 84 6.83 -12.93 0.20
N VAL A 85 6.47 -12.82 1.49
CA VAL A 85 5.06 -12.80 1.93
C VAL A 85 4.27 -11.71 1.20
N ALA A 86 4.84 -10.51 1.01
CA ALA A 86 4.18 -9.45 0.27
C ALA A 86 3.93 -9.85 -1.20
N GLU A 87 4.86 -10.50 -1.88
CA GLU A 87 4.66 -10.95 -3.26
C GLU A 87 3.67 -12.13 -3.35
N LEU A 88 3.70 -13.07 -2.40
CA LEU A 88 2.73 -14.16 -2.33
C LEU A 88 1.31 -13.65 -2.06
N ALA A 89 1.16 -12.59 -1.26
CA ALA A 89 -0.13 -11.98 -0.97
C ALA A 89 -0.82 -11.32 -2.19
N ARG A 90 -0.19 -11.29 -3.36
CA ARG A 90 -0.87 -10.93 -4.61
C ARG A 90 -1.88 -12.00 -5.05
N TYR A 91 -1.64 -13.25 -4.67
CA TYR A 91 -2.43 -14.39 -5.10
C TYR A 91 -3.50 -14.71 -4.04
N PRO A 92 -4.80 -14.77 -4.40
CA PRO A 92 -5.88 -15.00 -3.45
C PRO A 92 -5.71 -16.24 -2.54
N PRO A 93 -5.30 -17.43 -3.04
CA PRO A 93 -5.12 -18.61 -2.19
C PRO A 93 -4.13 -18.38 -1.04
N MET A 94 -3.09 -17.59 -1.31
CA MET A 94 -2.05 -17.29 -0.33
C MET A 94 -2.55 -16.32 0.75
N LYS A 95 -3.36 -15.33 0.37
CA LYS A 95 -3.96 -14.38 1.32
C LYS A 95 -4.86 -15.08 2.33
N GLU A 96 -5.66 -16.04 1.88
CA GLU A 96 -6.60 -16.76 2.74
C GLU A 96 -5.88 -17.55 3.84
N GLN A 97 -4.76 -18.20 3.51
CA GLN A 97 -3.97 -19.00 4.44
C GLN A 97 -3.07 -18.19 5.40
N CYS A 98 -2.90 -16.88 5.19
CA CYS A 98 -2.00 -16.04 6.02
C CYS A 98 -2.40 -15.98 7.50
N PHE A 99 -3.68 -16.13 7.83
CA PHE A 99 -4.12 -16.08 9.22
C PHE A 99 -3.82 -17.38 9.97
N ASP A 100 -4.23 -18.53 9.42
CA ASP A 100 -4.11 -19.83 10.07
C ASP A 100 -2.64 -20.26 10.26
N THR A 101 -1.76 -19.77 9.37
CA THR A 101 -0.31 -19.97 9.44
C THR A 101 0.37 -19.02 10.45
N GLY A 102 -0.36 -17.99 10.88
CA GLY A 102 0.04 -16.97 11.84
C GLY A 102 0.99 -15.91 11.29
N ILE A 103 1.04 -15.75 9.96
CA ILE A 103 1.73 -14.64 9.29
C ILE A 103 1.15 -13.30 9.76
N VAL A 104 -0.18 -13.18 9.83
CA VAL A 104 -0.86 -11.94 10.28
C VAL A 104 -0.35 -11.49 11.65
N SER A 105 -0.27 -12.41 12.61
CA SER A 105 0.25 -12.13 13.96
C SER A 105 1.72 -11.70 13.95
N ALA A 106 2.55 -12.37 13.13
CA ALA A 106 3.95 -12.01 12.98
C ALA A 106 4.12 -10.60 12.38
N LEU A 107 3.39 -10.26 11.32
CA LEU A 107 3.43 -8.93 10.69
C LEU A 107 3.02 -7.81 11.66
N VAL A 108 1.94 -8.01 12.44
CA VAL A 108 1.51 -7.02 13.45
C VAL A 108 2.57 -6.84 14.54
N THR A 109 3.28 -7.91 14.90
CA THR A 109 4.41 -7.84 15.85
C THR A 109 5.59 -7.07 15.26
N LEU A 110 5.86 -7.24 13.96
CA LEU A 110 6.97 -6.57 13.27
C LEU A 110 6.76 -5.06 13.10
N LEU A 111 5.51 -4.55 13.17
CA LEU A 111 5.22 -3.12 13.19
C LEU A 111 5.82 -2.36 14.40
N LEU A 112 6.34 -3.07 15.41
CA LEU A 112 7.03 -2.48 16.57
C LEU A 112 8.54 -2.26 16.33
N ASN A 113 9.09 -2.72 15.21
CA ASN A 113 10.49 -2.49 14.88
C ASN A 113 10.76 -1.01 14.53
N GLN A 114 12.04 -0.63 14.53
CA GLN A 114 12.49 0.71 14.18
C GLN A 114 13.16 0.76 12.78
N ASP A 115 13.40 -0.39 12.17
CA ASP A 115 13.99 -0.50 10.83
C ASP A 115 12.95 -0.08 9.77
N GLN A 116 13.21 1.06 9.13
CA GLN A 116 12.31 1.65 8.13
C GLN A 116 12.16 0.79 6.86
N ASP A 117 13.20 0.07 6.45
CA ASP A 117 13.17 -0.79 5.26
C ASP A 117 12.35 -2.05 5.55
N LEU A 118 12.51 -2.63 6.75
CA LEU A 118 11.64 -3.71 7.19
C LEU A 118 10.18 -3.26 7.28
N LEU A 119 9.92 -2.11 7.93
CA LEU A 119 8.57 -1.57 8.09
C LEU A 119 7.91 -1.27 6.73
N LEU A 120 8.69 -0.81 5.74
CA LEU A 120 8.20 -0.58 4.38
C LEU A 120 7.59 -1.87 3.80
N HIS A 121 8.33 -2.98 3.91
CA HIS A 121 7.88 -4.28 3.41
C HIS A 121 6.76 -4.88 4.26
N VAL A 122 6.76 -4.67 5.59
CA VAL A 122 5.66 -5.11 6.47
C VAL A 122 4.37 -4.42 6.07
N ASN A 123 4.40 -3.10 5.85
CA ASN A 123 3.24 -2.33 5.42
C ASN A 123 2.74 -2.79 4.04
N GLN A 124 3.64 -3.09 3.09
CA GLN A 124 3.29 -3.65 1.79
C GLN A 124 2.60 -5.02 1.91
N ALA A 125 3.13 -5.90 2.76
CA ALA A 125 2.52 -7.20 3.02
C ALA A 125 1.12 -7.07 3.60
N ILE A 126 0.94 -6.23 4.63
CA ILE A 126 -0.36 -5.96 5.26
C ILE A 126 -1.34 -5.40 4.23
N ALA A 127 -0.93 -4.39 3.46
CA ALA A 127 -1.77 -3.77 2.43
C ALA A 127 -2.29 -4.82 1.44
N ARG A 128 -1.41 -5.69 0.92
CA ARG A 128 -1.80 -6.71 -0.06
C ARG A 128 -2.70 -7.78 0.54
N ILE A 129 -2.38 -8.28 1.74
CA ILE A 129 -3.21 -9.30 2.43
C ILE A 129 -4.62 -8.76 2.70
N CYS A 130 -4.76 -7.48 3.07
CA CYS A 130 -6.06 -6.85 3.33
C CYS A 130 -6.85 -6.49 2.06
N TYR A 131 -6.18 -6.40 0.91
CA TYR A 131 -6.81 -5.97 -0.34
C TYR A 131 -7.90 -6.97 -0.77
N GLU A 132 -9.14 -6.47 -0.82
CA GLU A 132 -10.36 -7.22 -1.17
C GLU A 132 -10.62 -8.45 -0.27
N SER A 133 -10.14 -8.44 0.98
CA SER A 133 -10.34 -9.55 1.93
C SER A 133 -10.91 -9.07 3.26
N ASN A 134 -12.24 -9.08 3.38
CA ASN A 134 -12.95 -8.70 4.62
C ASN A 134 -12.50 -9.53 5.83
N LEU A 135 -12.27 -10.83 5.61
CA LEU A 135 -11.79 -11.73 6.67
C LEU A 135 -10.43 -11.26 7.19
N GLN A 136 -9.45 -11.03 6.31
CA GLN A 136 -8.12 -10.61 6.73
C GLN A 136 -8.13 -9.21 7.35
N GLN A 137 -8.93 -8.28 6.82
CA GLN A 137 -9.14 -6.96 7.42
C GLN A 137 -9.59 -7.10 8.88
N GLU A 138 -10.62 -7.90 9.16
CA GLU A 138 -11.11 -8.14 10.52
C GLU A 138 -10.02 -8.73 11.43
N ARG A 139 -9.19 -9.66 10.92
CA ARG A 139 -8.10 -10.26 11.69
C ARG A 139 -7.03 -9.24 12.09
N PHE A 140 -6.61 -8.37 11.17
CA PHE A 140 -5.66 -7.30 11.48
C PHE A 140 -6.24 -6.27 12.46
N LEU A 141 -7.53 -5.93 12.34
CA LEU A 141 -8.21 -5.04 13.28
C LEU A 141 -8.22 -5.61 14.69
N LYS A 142 -8.60 -6.90 14.84
CA LYS A 142 -8.61 -7.59 16.15
C LYS A 142 -7.24 -7.66 16.80
N LEU A 143 -6.16 -7.70 16.01
CA LEU A 143 -4.78 -7.73 16.50
C LEU A 143 -4.20 -6.34 16.76
N GLY A 144 -4.97 -5.26 16.56
CA GLY A 144 -4.51 -3.90 16.83
C GLY A 144 -3.52 -3.38 15.79
N ALA A 145 -3.70 -3.72 14.51
CA ALA A 145 -2.85 -3.21 13.43
C ALA A 145 -2.94 -1.68 13.27
N VAL A 146 -4.14 -1.10 13.42
CA VAL A 146 -4.38 0.35 13.23
C VAL A 146 -3.53 1.25 14.12
N PRO A 147 -3.52 1.09 15.47
CA PRO A 147 -2.71 1.96 16.32
C PRO A 147 -1.20 1.82 16.04
N ARG A 148 -0.74 0.62 15.63
CA ARG A 148 0.67 0.38 15.28
C ARG A 148 1.04 1.05 13.96
N LEU A 149 0.20 0.92 12.93
CA LEU A 149 0.36 1.64 11.66
C LEU A 149 0.32 3.16 11.87
N ALA A 150 -0.61 3.66 12.70
CA ALA A 150 -0.66 5.08 13.06
C ALA A 150 0.64 5.55 13.72
N SER A 151 1.21 4.77 14.64
CA SER A 151 2.51 5.06 15.25
C SER A 151 3.64 5.10 14.22
N VAL A 152 3.73 4.11 13.32
CA VAL A 152 4.74 4.08 12.25
C VAL A 152 4.64 5.33 11.35
N LEU A 153 3.41 5.70 10.97
CA LEU A 153 3.15 6.87 10.14
C LEU A 153 3.58 8.19 10.81
N LEU A 154 3.41 8.30 12.13
CA LEU A 154 3.81 9.50 12.89
C LEU A 154 5.32 9.59 13.10
N LEU A 155 5.96 8.46 13.42
CA LEU A 155 7.39 8.39 13.69
C LEU A 155 8.24 8.60 12.44
N HIS A 156 7.76 8.15 11.27
CA HIS A 156 8.53 8.15 10.03
C HIS A 156 7.89 8.97 8.91
N SER A 157 7.19 10.08 9.24
CA SER A 157 6.47 10.88 8.26
C SER A 157 7.35 11.50 7.16
N GLY A 158 8.66 11.66 7.40
CA GLY A 158 9.62 12.17 6.42
C GLY A 158 10.04 11.16 5.35
N ASN A 159 9.78 9.86 5.54
CA ASN A 159 10.08 8.84 4.54
C ASN A 159 8.86 8.62 3.65
N GLU A 160 8.89 9.16 2.42
CA GLU A 160 7.74 9.14 1.52
C GLU A 160 7.30 7.73 1.12
N ALA A 161 8.24 6.81 0.92
CA ALA A 161 7.95 5.43 0.53
C ALA A 161 7.24 4.69 1.67
N LEU A 162 7.78 4.81 2.89
CA LEU A 162 7.19 4.22 4.09
C LEU A 162 5.85 4.84 4.45
N ARG A 163 5.73 6.17 4.34
CA ARG A 163 4.46 6.89 4.49
C ARG A 163 3.41 6.36 3.51
N SER A 164 3.76 6.24 2.24
CA SER A 164 2.84 5.78 1.19
C SER A 164 2.40 4.34 1.42
N SER A 165 3.30 3.43 1.79
CA SER A 165 2.94 2.05 2.09
C SER A 165 2.06 1.93 3.34
N CYS A 166 2.33 2.73 4.38
CA CYS A 166 1.53 2.76 5.59
C CYS A 166 0.11 3.29 5.32
N LEU A 167 -0.01 4.35 4.54
CA LEU A 167 -1.30 4.91 4.13
C LEU A 167 -2.10 3.92 3.27
N LEU A 168 -1.43 3.21 2.36
CA LEU A 168 -2.06 2.14 1.57
C LEU A 168 -2.61 1.03 2.48
N ALA A 169 -1.82 0.57 3.47
CA ALA A 169 -2.26 -0.44 4.42
C ALA A 169 -3.50 0.00 5.21
N LEU A 170 -3.53 1.25 5.70
CA LEU A 170 -4.69 1.82 6.38
C LEU A 170 -5.92 1.92 5.45
N CYS A 171 -5.72 2.30 4.19
CA CYS A 171 -6.81 2.34 3.21
C CYS A 171 -7.37 0.95 2.90
N ASN A 172 -6.50 -0.06 2.75
CA ASN A 172 -6.92 -1.44 2.48
C ASN A 172 -7.62 -2.06 3.69
N LEU A 173 -7.20 -1.74 4.92
CA LEU A 173 -7.93 -2.08 6.15
C LEU A 173 -9.33 -1.45 6.19
N ALA A 174 -9.48 -0.24 5.64
CA ALA A 174 -10.77 0.45 5.51
C ALA A 174 -11.61 -0.01 4.32
N ASN A 175 -11.16 -1.01 3.54
CA ASN A 175 -11.76 -1.44 2.28
C ASN A 175 -11.91 -0.29 1.26
N MET A 176 -10.90 0.58 1.18
CA MET A 176 -10.90 1.84 0.43
C MET A 176 -9.63 2.13 -0.35
N GLY A 177 -8.65 1.23 -0.33
CA GLY A 177 -7.41 1.39 -1.09
C GLY A 177 -7.36 0.54 -2.35
N GLU A 178 -6.13 0.36 -2.85
CA GLU A 178 -5.80 -0.25 -4.15
C GLU A 178 -4.80 -1.40 -3.93
N GLU A 179 -4.55 -2.22 -4.94
CA GLU A 179 -3.69 -3.41 -4.80
C GLU A 179 -2.23 -3.05 -4.43
N ASP A 180 -1.62 -2.10 -5.13
CA ASP A 180 -0.19 -1.79 -4.97
C ASP A 180 0.13 -0.31 -4.71
N GLY A 181 -0.90 0.55 -4.63
CA GLY A 181 -0.77 1.97 -4.32
C GLY A 181 0.03 2.79 -5.33
N SER A 182 0.54 2.20 -6.41
CA SER A 182 1.35 2.86 -7.44
C SER A 182 0.60 4.01 -8.12
N MET A 183 -0.73 3.94 -8.10
CA MET A 183 -1.62 4.93 -8.67
C MET A 183 -1.87 6.12 -7.75
N LEU A 184 -1.53 6.06 -6.47
CA LEU A 184 -1.79 7.11 -5.48
C LEU A 184 -0.56 7.99 -5.25
N ALA A 185 -0.70 9.29 -5.52
CA ALA A 185 0.25 10.29 -5.04
C ALA A 185 -0.26 10.89 -3.73
N TRP A 186 0.56 10.85 -2.69
CA TRP A 186 0.21 11.35 -1.36
C TRP A 186 0.84 12.71 -1.07
N ASP A 187 -0.01 13.67 -0.75
CA ASP A 187 0.38 14.98 -0.20
C ASP A 187 -0.01 15.05 1.27
N GLU A 188 0.86 15.59 2.12
CA GLU A 188 0.51 15.92 3.50
C GLU A 188 -0.12 17.32 3.54
N GLY A 189 -1.36 17.39 4.04
CA GLY A 189 -2.10 18.64 4.19
C GLY A 189 -1.62 19.45 5.39
N ALA A 190 -2.03 20.71 5.45
CA ALA A 190 -1.71 21.59 6.58
C ALA A 190 -2.21 21.01 7.91
N HIS A 191 -1.45 21.21 8.98
CA HIS A 191 -1.85 20.84 10.33
C HIS A 191 -3.01 21.75 10.78
N PHE A 192 -4.23 21.22 10.77
CA PHE A 192 -5.44 21.99 11.09
C PHE A 192 -5.64 22.19 12.61
N SER A 193 -5.21 21.23 13.42
CA SER A 193 -5.30 21.27 14.88
C SER A 193 -4.12 20.53 15.53
N GLU A 194 -3.81 20.85 16.79
CA GLU A 194 -2.74 20.18 17.55
C GLU A 194 -3.03 18.67 17.64
N GLY A 195 -2.14 17.85 17.07
CA GLY A 195 -2.30 16.39 17.04
C GLY A 195 -3.12 15.82 15.87
N GLU A 196 -3.55 16.64 14.90
CA GLU A 196 -4.20 16.18 13.67
C GLU A 196 -3.27 16.26 12.45
N ARG A 197 -3.17 15.16 11.71
CA ARG A 197 -2.47 15.08 10.42
C ARG A 197 -3.42 14.57 9.35
N VAL A 198 -3.38 15.18 8.17
CA VAL A 198 -4.25 14.84 7.05
C VAL A 198 -3.39 14.51 5.85
N PHE A 199 -3.57 13.31 5.29
CA PHE A 199 -2.89 12.86 4.09
C PHE A 199 -3.90 12.76 2.95
N ARG A 200 -3.52 13.27 1.77
CA ARG A 200 -4.37 13.35 0.60
C ARG A 200 -3.76 12.53 -0.54
N GLY A 201 -4.40 11.42 -0.86
CA GLY A 201 -4.09 10.56 -2.00
C GLY A 201 -4.86 11.01 -3.24
N THR A 202 -4.17 11.17 -4.36
CA THR A 202 -4.78 11.44 -5.67
C THR A 202 -4.42 10.34 -6.66
N SER A 203 -5.43 9.79 -7.36
CA SER A 203 -5.21 8.75 -8.36
C SER A 203 -4.71 9.33 -9.69
N ARG A 204 -3.63 8.75 -10.25
CA ARG A 204 -2.90 9.25 -11.44
C ARG A 204 -3.59 8.95 -12.79
N TYR A 205 -4.60 8.08 -12.85
CA TYR A 205 -5.32 7.75 -14.10
C TYR A 205 -6.74 8.34 -14.16
N SER A 206 -6.85 9.65 -13.96
CA SER A 206 -8.09 10.36 -14.31
C SER A 206 -8.16 10.59 -15.83
N PHE A 207 -8.26 9.53 -16.63
CA PHE A 207 -8.54 9.67 -18.07
C PHE A 207 -10.01 10.06 -18.21
N GLY A 208 -10.27 11.36 -18.31
CA GLY A 208 -11.61 11.94 -18.35
C GLY A 208 -12.14 12.24 -16.96
N PHE A 209 -12.18 13.53 -16.61
CA PHE A 209 -13.01 14.24 -15.63
C PHE A 209 -13.34 13.62 -14.25
N SER A 210 -12.96 12.39 -13.89
CA SER A 210 -13.26 11.75 -12.61
C SER A 210 -11.97 11.49 -11.87
N SER A 211 -11.66 12.30 -10.86
CA SER A 211 -10.53 12.07 -9.97
C SER A 211 -11.04 11.55 -8.64
N VAL A 212 -10.49 10.42 -8.18
CA VAL A 212 -10.75 9.92 -6.83
C VAL A 212 -9.72 10.54 -5.89
N VAL A 213 -10.21 11.12 -4.81
CA VAL A 213 -9.39 11.68 -3.73
C VAL A 213 -9.61 10.82 -2.49
N THR A 214 -8.55 10.22 -2.00
CA THR A 214 -8.53 9.50 -0.72
C THR A 214 -7.95 10.43 0.34
N MET A 215 -8.61 10.55 1.48
CA MET A 215 -8.12 11.33 2.62
C MET A 215 -7.97 10.39 3.81
N VAL A 216 -6.79 10.39 4.41
CA VAL A 216 -6.52 9.70 5.68
C VAL A 216 -6.27 10.77 6.72
N ARG A 217 -7.14 10.86 7.72
CA ARG A 217 -6.99 11.75 8.86
C ARG A 217 -6.56 10.94 10.06
N LEU A 218 -5.45 11.35 10.65
CA LEU A 218 -4.94 10.78 11.88
C LEU A 218 -5.07 11.83 12.97
N LYS A 219 -5.78 11.50 14.04
CA LYS A 219 -5.90 12.33 15.24
C LYS A 219 -5.36 11.57 16.44
N GLN A 220 -4.43 12.19 17.15
CA GLN A 220 -3.92 11.69 18.42
C GLN A 220 -4.49 12.52 19.57
N THR A 221 -5.12 11.88 20.56
CA THR A 221 -5.66 12.57 21.74
C THR A 221 -5.45 11.70 22.96
N ASN A 222 -4.70 12.20 23.96
CA ASN A 222 -4.43 11.50 25.23
C ASN A 222 -3.93 10.04 25.04
N GLY A 223 -3.03 9.82 24.08
CA GLY A 223 -2.51 8.49 23.76
C GLY A 223 -3.43 7.61 22.91
N GLN A 224 -4.65 8.05 22.57
CA GLN A 224 -5.55 7.34 21.67
C GLN A 224 -5.37 7.81 20.23
N TYR A 225 -5.49 6.87 19.29
CA TYR A 225 -5.49 7.14 17.86
C TYR A 225 -6.89 6.99 17.27
N SER A 226 -7.29 7.99 16.50
CA SER A 226 -8.44 7.92 15.59
C SER A 226 -7.92 8.04 14.16
N VAL A 227 -8.18 7.03 13.34
CA VAL A 227 -7.86 7.04 11.91
C VAL A 227 -9.15 7.05 11.12
N THR A 228 -9.32 8.08 10.29
CA THR A 228 -10.48 8.21 9.41
C THR A 228 -10.01 8.14 7.97
N VAL A 229 -10.55 7.20 7.19
CA VAL A 229 -10.30 7.08 5.76
C VAL A 229 -11.57 7.50 5.01
N GLU A 230 -11.45 8.50 4.14
CA GLU A 230 -12.55 9.02 3.32
C GLU A 230 -12.16 8.97 1.85
N VAL A 231 -12.99 8.35 1.01
CA VAL A 231 -12.82 8.34 -0.45
C VAL A 231 -13.91 9.18 -1.08
N LEU A 232 -13.51 10.18 -1.86
CA LEU A 232 -14.38 11.08 -2.58
C LEU A 232 -14.11 10.97 -4.08
N GLN A 233 -15.09 10.49 -4.84
CA GLN A 233 -15.06 10.56 -6.29
C GLN A 233 -15.48 11.96 -6.74
N ARG A 234 -14.55 12.72 -7.33
CA ARG A 234 -14.81 14.03 -7.91
C ARG A 234 -15.04 13.88 -9.41
N CYS A 235 -16.27 14.08 -9.85
CA CYS A 235 -16.52 14.49 -11.24
C CYS A 235 -16.18 15.98 -11.35
N SER A 236 -15.23 16.33 -12.21
CA SER A 236 -14.82 17.70 -12.51
C SER A 236 -15.96 18.46 -13.17
N THR A 237 -16.35 19.55 -12.54
CA THR A 237 -16.58 20.80 -13.26
C THR A 237 -15.59 21.84 -12.71
N LEU A 238 -14.44 21.99 -13.38
CA LEU A 238 -13.62 23.22 -13.46
C LEU A 238 -13.62 24.15 -12.22
N LEU A 239 -13.05 23.79 -11.05
CA LEU A 239 -13.08 24.72 -9.89
C LEU A 239 -11.95 24.57 -8.85
N TRP A 240 -10.73 24.17 -9.23
CA TRP A 240 -9.59 24.16 -8.29
C TRP A 240 -8.31 24.84 -8.83
N GLY A 241 -8.45 25.67 -9.87
CA GLY A 241 -7.36 26.51 -10.38
C GLY A 241 -7.57 27.98 -10.08
N ALA A 242 -7.62 28.40 -8.81
CA ALA A 242 -7.44 29.80 -8.40
C ALA A 242 -7.53 29.92 -6.86
N ASN A 243 -6.40 29.69 -6.17
CA ASN A 243 -5.97 30.54 -5.05
C ASN A 243 -4.65 30.02 -4.51
N ASN A 244 -3.56 30.40 -5.17
CA ASN A 244 -2.32 30.67 -4.46
C ASN A 244 -1.56 31.76 -5.23
N GLY A 245 -1.44 32.94 -4.59
CA GLY A 245 -0.39 33.95 -4.80
C GLY A 245 -0.21 34.53 -6.21
N ARG A 246 -0.75 35.74 -6.42
CA ARG A 246 -0.26 36.68 -7.44
C ARG A 246 1.18 37.11 -7.12
N GLN A 247 2.08 37.09 -8.10
CA GLN A 247 2.95 38.23 -8.44
C GLN A 247 3.73 38.00 -9.74
N ALA A 248 3.59 38.98 -10.65
CA ALA A 248 4.49 39.37 -11.76
C ALA A 248 4.85 38.30 -12.82
N GLY A 249 4.76 38.52 -14.12
CA GLY A 249 4.43 39.69 -14.92
C GLY A 249 4.57 39.31 -16.42
N HIS A 250 3.85 40.05 -17.26
CA HIS A 250 4.15 40.27 -18.70
C HIS A 250 4.21 39.07 -19.67
N ARG A 251 3.09 38.90 -20.41
CA ARG A 251 2.93 39.05 -21.88
C ARG A 251 1.98 38.00 -22.45
N SER A 252 0.75 38.43 -22.74
CA SER A 252 -0.13 37.78 -23.71
C SER A 252 0.35 38.07 -25.13
N PRO A 253 0.33 37.10 -26.07
CA PRO A 253 0.10 37.42 -27.47
C PRO A 253 -1.41 37.47 -27.72
N ASN A 254 -1.82 38.50 -28.46
CA ASN A 254 -3.18 38.81 -28.87
C ASN A 254 -3.80 37.66 -29.68
N LEU A 255 -5.03 37.29 -29.35
CA LEU A 255 -5.95 36.65 -30.28
C LEU A 255 -6.99 37.70 -30.70
N THR A 256 -6.86 38.23 -31.91
CA THR A 256 -7.97 38.93 -32.56
C THR A 256 -8.82 37.91 -33.32
N HIS A 257 -10.14 38.12 -33.24
CA HIS A 257 -11.19 37.53 -34.09
C HIS A 257 -11.58 36.06 -33.86
N LEU A 258 -12.66 35.85 -33.09
CA LEU A 258 -13.96 35.49 -33.69
C LEU A 258 -15.06 35.64 -32.63
N GLY A 259 -16.08 36.42 -32.95
CA GLY A 259 -17.19 36.73 -32.04
C GLY A 259 -18.23 35.62 -31.93
N SER A 260 -18.89 35.54 -30.77
CA SER A 260 -20.35 35.46 -30.61
C SER A 260 -20.76 34.99 -29.20
N CYS A 261 -21.38 35.93 -28.45
CA CYS A 261 -22.37 35.74 -27.37
C CYS A 261 -21.99 34.95 -26.07
N PRO A 262 -22.80 35.01 -24.99
CA PRO A 262 -23.21 36.19 -24.22
C PRO A 262 -22.98 36.04 -22.69
N LYS A 263 -22.82 37.18 -22.00
CA LYS A 263 -23.13 37.48 -20.57
C LYS A 263 -23.21 36.30 -19.55
N LEU A 264 -22.07 35.93 -18.98
CA LEU A 264 -21.88 35.53 -17.57
C LEU A 264 -20.67 36.35 -17.11
N TYR A 265 -20.70 37.19 -16.09
CA TYR A 265 -20.47 36.81 -14.70
C TYR A 265 -20.86 38.01 -13.82
N LYS A 266 -21.88 37.83 -12.97
CA LYS A 266 -22.09 38.67 -11.78
C LYS A 266 -21.57 37.87 -10.57
N VAL A 267 -20.37 38.26 -10.15
CA VAL A 267 -19.90 38.43 -8.78
C VAL A 267 -20.43 37.49 -7.70
N ILE A 268 -19.50 36.64 -7.31
CA ILE A 268 -19.27 35.86 -6.09
C ILE A 268 -19.90 36.46 -4.82
N LYS A 269 -20.78 35.67 -4.19
CA LYS A 269 -21.11 35.77 -2.76
C LYS A 269 -21.14 34.34 -2.20
N CYS A 270 -19.97 33.81 -1.86
CA CYS A 270 -19.87 32.50 -1.20
C CYS A 270 -20.27 32.64 0.27
N SER A 271 -21.54 32.38 0.57
CA SER A 271 -22.01 32.13 1.93
C SER A 271 -21.70 30.67 2.28
N VAL A 272 -21.17 30.49 3.50
CA VAL A 272 -21.04 29.22 4.22
C VAL A 272 -22.43 28.60 4.39
N LYS A 273 -22.89 27.87 3.38
CA LYS A 273 -24.08 27.00 3.36
C LYS A 273 -24.21 26.47 1.94
N ASN A 274 -23.55 25.36 1.65
CA ASN A 274 -23.88 24.36 0.62
C ASN A 274 -22.69 23.40 0.47
N ILE A 275 -22.58 22.45 1.40
CA ILE A 275 -21.87 21.20 1.11
C ILE A 275 -22.77 20.46 0.13
N PRO A 276 -22.38 20.23 -1.14
CA PRO A 276 -23.20 19.45 -2.05
C PRO A 276 -23.33 18.05 -1.48
N ARG A 277 -24.55 17.52 -1.37
CA ARG A 277 -24.81 16.11 -1.05
C ARG A 277 -24.22 15.25 -2.18
N TYR A 278 -22.95 14.90 -2.09
CA TYR A 278 -22.28 14.00 -3.03
C TYR A 278 -22.75 12.56 -2.80
N ARG A 279 -23.14 11.88 -3.89
CA ARG A 279 -23.65 10.48 -3.90
C ARG A 279 -22.55 9.40 -3.75
N SER A 280 -21.29 9.75 -3.56
CA SER A 280 -20.16 8.79 -3.63
C SER A 280 -19.11 8.90 -2.52
N LEU A 281 -19.43 9.57 -1.40
CA LEU A 281 -18.54 9.60 -0.24
C LEU A 281 -18.58 8.23 0.47
N ARG A 282 -17.44 7.55 0.56
CA ARG A 282 -17.25 6.40 1.47
C ARG A 282 -16.34 6.84 2.61
N ALA A 283 -16.70 6.55 3.86
CA ALA A 283 -15.91 6.91 5.03
C ALA A 283 -15.88 5.77 6.05
N THR A 284 -14.70 5.46 6.57
CA THR A 284 -14.49 4.48 7.66
C THR A 284 -13.69 5.16 8.76
N VAL A 285 -14.13 5.00 10.00
CA VAL A 285 -13.45 5.54 11.18
C VAL A 285 -13.02 4.39 12.07
N PHE A 286 -11.73 4.35 12.40
CA PHE A 286 -11.18 3.46 13.40
C PHE A 286 -10.93 4.23 14.69
N HIS A 287 -11.58 3.80 15.76
CA HIS A 287 -11.24 4.21 17.12
C HIS A 287 -10.41 3.10 17.74
N SER A 288 -9.18 3.40 18.14
CA SER A 288 -8.31 2.42 18.79
C SER A 288 -7.84 2.94 20.15
N LEU A 289 -8.11 2.12 21.18
CA LEU A 289 -7.51 2.22 22.50
C LEU A 289 -6.18 1.45 22.44
N LEU A 290 -5.10 2.07 22.94
CA LEU A 290 -3.85 1.36 23.25
C LEU A 290 -4.00 0.57 24.54
#